data_AF-A0A523RRT1-F1
#
_entry.id   AF-A0A523RRT1-F1
#
_cell.length_a   1.000
_cell.length_b   1.000
_cell.length_c   1.000
_cell.angle_alpha   90.00
_cell.angle_beta   90.00
_cell.angle_gamma   90.00
#
_symmetry.space_group_name_H-M   'P 1'
#
loop_
_entity.id
_entity.type
_entity.pdbx_description
1 polymer ?
#
loop_
_entity_poly.entity_id
_entity_poly.type
_entity_poly.pdbx_seq_one_letter_code
_entity_poly.pdbx_strand_id
1 'polypeptide(L)' 'MSKIIKYNHHGTEVSVLEKNKGKHRKNCLCWICKLFIPNDRELNCKISNELFAICVTYNVTTPVWECAKFVEKGMV' A
#
# COMPACT_ATOMS: atom_id res chain seq x y z
N MET A 1 -14.35 -8.57 20.02
CA MET A 1 -13.08 -7.82 19.99
C MET A 1 -12.32 -8.19 18.72
N SER A 2 -11.60 -7.26 18.08
CA SER A 2 -10.82 -7.59 16.86
C SER A 2 -9.50 -8.25 17.28
N LYS A 3 -9.20 -9.46 16.78
CA LYS A 3 -7.97 -10.20 17.07
C LYS A 3 -6.76 -9.51 16.46
N ILE A 4 -5.67 -9.37 17.22
CA ILE A 4 -4.36 -8.92 16.73
C ILE A 4 -3.54 -10.16 16.36
N ILE A 5 -2.90 -10.14 15.20
CA ILE A 5 -1.96 -11.16 14.74
C ILE A 5 -0.63 -10.52 14.39
N LYS A 6 0.42 -11.34 14.39
CA LYS A 6 1.75 -10.95 13.96
C LYS A 6 2.14 -11.66 12.67
N TYR A 7 2.97 -11.03 11.84
CA TYR A 7 3.53 -11.66 10.63
C TYR A 7 4.84 -10.96 10.23
N ASN A 8 5.65 -11.65 9.41
CA ASN A 8 6.88 -11.08 8.86
C ASN A 8 6.56 -10.13 7.70
N HIS A 9 7.08 -8.90 7.76
CA HIS A 9 6.97 -7.88 6.74
C HIS A 9 8.35 -7.24 6.56
N HIS A 10 8.95 -7.39 5.37
CA HIS A 10 10.31 -6.94 5.08
C HIS A 10 11.38 -7.42 6.08
N GLY A 11 11.27 -8.68 6.51
CA GLY A 11 12.21 -9.26 7.47
C GLY A 11 11.91 -8.95 8.94
N THR A 12 10.93 -8.07 9.22
CA THR A 12 10.59 -7.65 10.59
C THR A 12 9.21 -8.13 11.00
N GLU A 13 9.04 -8.51 12.27
CA GLU A 13 7.74 -8.89 12.82
C GLU A 13 6.88 -7.64 13.06
N VAL A 14 5.70 -7.59 12.45
CA VAL A 14 4.73 -6.49 12.61
C VAL A 14 3.41 -7.01 13.17
N SER A 15 2.67 -6.14 13.86
CA SER A 15 1.34 -6.45 14.40
C SER A 15 0.24 -5.81 13.57
N VAL A 16 -0.87 -6.53 13.37
CA VAL A 16 -2.03 -6.02 12.64
C VAL A 16 -3.31 -6.61 13.19
N LEU A 17 -4.42 -5.86 13.11
CA LEU A 17 -5.75 -6.46 13.27
C LEU A 17 -5.95 -7.52 12.19
N GLU A 18 -6.30 -8.75 12.57
CA GLU A 18 -6.46 -9.89 11.66
C GLU A 18 -7.37 -9.54 10.48
N LYS A 19 -8.49 -8.87 10.76
CA LYS A 19 -9.44 -8.40 9.75
C LYS A 19 -8.88 -7.37 8.77
N ASN A 20 -7.73 -6.74 9.03
CA ASN A 20 -7.12 -5.70 8.19
C ASN A 20 -5.91 -6.21 7.39
N LYS A 21 -5.37 -7.40 7.70
CA LYS A 21 -4.20 -7.94 7.00
C LYS A 21 -4.47 -8.00 5.49
N GLY A 22 -3.62 -7.35 4.70
CA GLY A 22 -3.73 -7.30 3.24
C GLY A 22 -4.81 -6.37 2.67
N LYS A 23 -5.72 -5.81 3.49
CA LYS A 23 -6.84 -4.96 3.00
C LYS A 23 -6.39 -3.64 2.38
N HIS A 24 -5.16 -3.19 2.66
CA HIS A 24 -4.58 -2.02 1.99
C HIS A 24 -4.64 -2.14 0.45
N ARG A 25 -4.55 -3.36 -0.12
CA ARG A 25 -4.64 -3.57 -1.57
C ARG A 25 -6.02 -3.28 -2.15
N LYS A 26 -7.07 -3.39 -1.35
CA LYS A 26 -8.45 -3.10 -1.74
C LYS A 26 -8.84 -1.65 -1.49
N ASN A 27 -8.23 -1.04 -0.48
CA ASN A 27 -8.66 0.26 0.05
C ASN A 27 -7.78 1.44 -0.39
N CYS A 28 -6.54 1.19 -0.79
CA CYS A 28 -5.61 2.23 -1.18
C CYS A 28 -5.87 2.66 -2.63
N LEU A 29 -6.05 3.96 -2.86
CA LEU A 29 -6.25 4.55 -4.19
C LEU A 29 -5.15 4.17 -5.18
N CYS A 30 -3.91 3.95 -4.73
CA CYS A 30 -2.83 3.51 -5.62
C CYS A 30 -3.19 2.23 -6.38
N TRP A 31 -3.85 1.25 -5.76
CA TRP A 31 -4.15 -0.03 -6.42
C TRP A 31 -5.11 0.09 -7.62
N ILE A 32 -5.96 1.12 -7.58
CA ILE A 32 -6.91 1.45 -8.66
C ILE A 32 -6.45 2.65 -9.51
N CYS A 33 -5.22 3.15 -9.31
CA CYS A 33 -4.66 4.29 -10.04
C CYS A 33 -3.83 3.83 -11.25
N LYS A 34 -4.02 4.44 -12.43
CA LYS A 34 -3.21 4.20 -13.64
C LYS A 34 -1.72 4.47 -13.43
N LEU A 35 -1.40 5.41 -12.55
CA LEU A 35 -0.03 5.82 -12.26
C LEU A 35 0.70 4.89 -11.27
N PHE A 36 0.04 3.81 -10.84
CA PHE A 36 0.65 2.82 -9.96
C PHE A 36 1.10 1.58 -10.74
N ILE A 37 2.41 1.44 -10.91
CA ILE A 37 3.04 0.33 -11.62
C ILE A 37 3.92 -0.41 -10.60
N PRO A 38 3.39 -1.42 -9.89
CA PRO A 38 4.07 -2.02 -8.74
C PRO A 38 5.37 -2.75 -9.09
N ASN A 39 5.49 -3.22 -10.33
CA ASN A 39 6.62 -3.99 -10.82
C ASN A 39 7.69 -3.13 -11.52
N ASP A 40 7.43 -1.83 -11.71
CA ASP A 40 8.35 -0.92 -12.39
C ASP A 40 8.40 0.40 -11.62
N ARG A 41 9.51 0.62 -10.90
CA ARG A 41 9.72 1.80 -10.06
C ARG A 41 9.95 3.07 -10.86
N GLU A 42 10.51 2.97 -12.06
CA GLU A 42 10.84 4.12 -12.90
C GLU A 42 9.58 4.74 -13.51
N LEU A 43 8.62 3.90 -13.88
CA LEU A 43 7.32 4.34 -14.42
C LEU A 43 6.27 4.62 -13.33
N ASN A 44 6.54 4.26 -12.07
CA ASN A 44 5.62 4.47 -10.96
C ASN A 44 5.53 5.95 -10.55
N CYS A 45 4.37 6.37 -10.03
CA CYS A 45 4.23 7.70 -9.43
C CYS A 45 5.22 7.91 -8.27
N LYS A 46 5.77 9.14 -8.15
CA LYS A 46 6.65 9.52 -7.04
C LYS A 46 6.03 9.24 -5.65
N ILE A 47 4.74 9.53 -5.48
CA ILE A 47 4.03 9.33 -4.20
C ILE A 47 4.01 7.85 -3.80
N SER A 48 3.68 6.94 -4.73
CA SER A 48 3.64 5.50 -4.43
C SER A 48 5.04 4.93 -4.17
N ASN A 49 6.08 5.48 -4.81
CA ASN A 49 7.47 5.14 -4.52
C ASN A 49 7.91 5.58 -3.13
N GLU A 50 7.60 6.81 -2.72
CA GLU A 50 7.91 7.31 -1.38
C GLU A 50 7.16 6.52 -0.29
N LEU A 51 5.88 6.21 -0.50
CA LEU A 51 5.12 5.36 0.43
C LEU A 51 5.70 3.96 0.54
N PHE A 52 6.22 3.40 -0.55
CA PHE A 52 6.93 2.13 -0.49
C PHE A 52 8.27 2.26 0.24
N ALA A 53 9.01 3.36 0.07
CA ALA A 53 10.23 3.60 0.82
C ALA A 53 9.93 3.68 2.33
N ILE A 54 8.84 4.34 2.73
CA ILE A 54 8.34 4.35 4.13
C ILE A 54 7.99 2.93 4.59
N CYS A 55 7.31 2.15 3.76
CA CYS A 55 6.93 0.77 4.04
C CYS A 55 8.14 -0.10 4.37
N VAL A 56 9.23 0.02 3.59
CA VAL A 56 10.46 -0.73 3.80
C VAL A 56 11.28 -0.18 4.97
N THR A 57 11.34 1.15 5.13
CA THR A 57 12.17 1.80 6.15
C THR A 57 11.61 1.59 7.56
N TYR A 58 10.29 1.67 7.71
CA TYR A 58 9.64 1.66 9.03
C TYR A 58 8.77 0.43 9.27
N ASN A 59 8.67 -0.49 8.29
CA ASN A 59 7.85 -1.69 8.36
C ASN A 59 6.37 -1.38 8.67
N VAL A 60 5.85 -0.30 8.06
CA VAL A 60 4.45 0.14 8.21
C VAL A 60 3.71 0.08 6.86
N THR A 61 2.44 -0.33 6.89
CA THR A 61 1.59 -0.29 5.71
C THR A 61 0.69 0.95 5.72
N THR A 62 0.87 1.85 4.76
CA THR A 62 0.15 3.13 4.66
C THR A 62 -0.77 3.16 3.44
N PRO A 63 -2.08 2.88 3.59
CA PRO A 63 -3.03 3.06 2.49
C PRO A 63 -3.23 4.55 2.18
N VAL A 64 -3.32 4.88 0.89
CA VAL A 64 -3.66 6.21 0.39
C VAL A 64 -5.16 6.31 0.24
N TRP A 65 -5.80 7.19 1.01
CA TRP A 65 -7.23 7.45 0.92
C TRP A 65 -7.56 8.63 0.01
N GLU A 66 -6.64 9.58 -0.12
CA GLU A 66 -6.80 10.82 -0.89
C GLU A 66 -5.50 11.11 -1.64
N CYS A 67 -5.59 11.51 -2.91
CA CYS A 67 -4.41 11.80 -3.72
C CYS A 67 -4.74 12.79 -4.84
N ALA A 68 -4.05 13.93 -4.86
CA ALA A 68 -4.22 14.99 -5.87
C ALA A 68 -3.76 14.58 -7.29
N LYS A 69 -3.09 13.43 -7.42
CA LYS A 69 -2.60 12.88 -8.70
C LYS A 69 -3.36 11.62 -9.12
N PHE A 70 -4.44 11.27 -8.43
CA PHE A 70 -5.20 10.07 -8.73
C PHE A 70 -5.78 10.12 -10.15
N VAL A 71 -5.56 9.03 -10.90
CA VAL A 71 -6.18 8.80 -12.21
C VAL A 71 -6.71 7.38 -12.20
N GLU A 72 -8.02 7.22 -12.24
CA GLU A 72 -8.67 5.90 -12.19
C GLU A 72 -8.25 5.02 -13.38
N LYS A 73 -7.93 3.75 -13.12
CA LYS A 73 -7.79 2.71 -14.17
C LYS A 73 -9.15 2.59 -14.86
N GLY A 74 -9.20 2.99 -16.13
CA GLY A 74 -10.46 2.96 -16.88
C GLY A 74 -11.05 1.56 -16.80
N MET A 75 -12.31 1.47 -16.41
CA MET A 75 -13.09 0.25 -16.58
C MET A 75 -13.19 0.04 -18.10
N VAL A 76 -12.59 -1.04 -18.60
CA VAL A 76 -13.00 -1.61 -19.89
C VAL A 76 -14.30 -2.36 -19.64
#